data_AF-A0A7C2YYP4-F1
#
_entry.id   AF-A0A7C2YYP4-F1
#
_cell.length_a   1.000
_cell.length_b   1.000
_cell.length_c   1.000
_cell.angle_alpha   90.00
_cell.angle_beta   90.00
_cell.angle_gamma   90.00
#
_symmetry.space_group_name_H-M   'P 1'
#
loop_
_entity.id
_entity.type
_entity.pdbx_description
1 polymer ?
#
loop_
_entity_poly.entity_id
_entity_poly.type
_entity_poly.pdbx_seq_one_letter_code
_entity_poly.pdbx_strand_id
1 'polypeptide(L)'
;MTPETDVKVVYGFWGAVAGAVGAIVIGFMWGGWTTSGTTQKMSEEAVMTSRVAICVAQFMSGPNRPVRIKEFEGMESYQRAEFIEKGGWDKMPGDEKAAWGVANACALGLDERIKGGV
;
A
#
# COMPACT_ATOMS: atom_id res chain seq x y z
N MET A 1 48.96 36.10 2.73
CA MET A 1 48.37 34.83 3.20
C MET A 1 49.00 33.70 2.40
N THR A 2 49.60 32.73 3.08
CA THR A 2 50.40 31.66 2.47
C THR A 2 49.55 30.71 1.60
N PRO A 3 50.06 30.27 0.43
CA PRO A 3 49.33 29.39 -0.51
C PRO A 3 49.07 27.98 0.05
N GLU A 4 49.74 27.58 1.13
CA GLU A 4 49.57 26.27 1.77
C GLU A 4 48.25 26.08 2.52
N THR A 5 47.60 27.18 2.90
CA THR A 5 46.35 27.15 3.68
C THR A 5 45.12 26.90 2.81
N ASP A 6 45.11 27.45 1.58
CA ASP A 6 44.01 27.28 0.62
C ASP A 6 43.85 25.83 0.17
N VAL A 7 44.96 25.16 -0.14
CA VAL A 7 44.96 23.75 -0.59
C VAL A 7 44.47 22.81 0.51
N LYS A 8 44.87 23.02 1.77
CA LYS A 8 44.39 22.21 2.91
C LYS A 8 42.89 22.36 3.15
N VAL A 9 42.34 23.56 2.96
CA VAL A 9 40.90 23.82 3.15
C VAL A 9 40.08 23.17 2.02
N VAL A 10 40.55 23.22 0.77
CA VAL A 10 39.88 22.56 -0.36
C VAL A 10 39.88 21.03 -0.20
N TYR A 11 41.02 20.43 0.17
CA TYR A 11 41.10 18.99 0.42
C TYR A 11 40.29 18.55 1.65
N GLY A 12 40.29 19.35 2.72
CA GLY A 12 39.48 19.11 3.91
C GLY A 12 37.97 19.15 3.61
N PHE A 13 37.54 20.10 2.78
CA PHE A 13 36.15 20.21 2.33
C PHE A 13 35.73 18.99 1.49
N TRP A 14 36.55 18.57 0.52
CA TRP A 14 36.27 17.37 -0.28
C TRP A 14 36.21 16.09 0.56
N GLY A 15 37.09 15.96 1.57
CA GLY A 15 37.04 14.85 2.53
C GLY A 15 35.76 14.84 3.36
N ALA A 16 35.30 16.01 3.83
CA ALA A 16 34.05 16.14 4.56
C ALA A 16 32.82 15.80 3.70
N VAL A 17 32.81 16.22 2.43
CA VAL A 17 31.74 15.87 1.48
C VAL A 17 31.70 14.37 1.24
N ALA A 18 32.85 13.73 0.99
CA ALA A 18 32.92 12.29 0.78
C ALA A 18 32.48 11.50 2.03
N GLY A 19 32.87 11.94 3.22
CA GLY A 19 32.45 11.35 4.49
C GLY A 19 30.94 11.48 4.74
N ALA A 20 30.37 12.66 4.44
CA ALA A 20 28.93 12.89 4.57
C ALA A 20 28.11 12.00 3.61
N VAL A 21 28.53 11.88 2.35
CA VAL A 21 27.88 10.99 1.38
C VAL A 21 27.99 9.53 1.83
N GLY A 22 29.14 9.09 2.31
CA GLY A 22 29.33 7.75 2.86
C GLY A 22 28.39 7.45 4.03
N ALA A 23 28.27 8.39 4.97
CA ALA A 23 27.37 8.26 6.12
C ALA A 23 25.88 8.20 5.71
N ILE A 24 25.48 9.01 4.71
CA ILE A 24 24.13 8.97 4.14
C ILE A 24 23.86 7.60 3.52
N VAL A 25 24.75 7.09 2.67
CA VAL A 25 24.55 5.79 2.00
C VAL A 25 24.44 4.66 3.02
N ILE A 26 25.31 4.63 4.04
CA ILE A 26 25.24 3.63 5.11
C ILE A 26 23.93 3.78 5.91
N GLY A 27 23.50 5.01 6.20
CA GLY A 27 22.25 5.28 6.91
C GLY A 27 20.99 4.86 6.12
N PHE A 28 20.97 5.10 4.81
CA PHE A 28 19.87 4.68 3.94
C PHE A 28 19.85 3.16 3.69
N MET A 29 21.01 2.50 3.61
CA MET A 29 21.11 1.06 3.36
C MET A 29 20.89 0.21 4.61
N TRP A 30 21.49 0.58 5.75
CA TRP A 30 21.43 -0.24 6.97
C TRP A 30 20.50 0.33 8.03
N GLY A 31 20.35 1.66 8.10
CA GLY A 31 19.46 2.32 9.06
C GLY A 31 17.97 2.26 8.68
N GLY A 32 17.63 1.75 7.49
CA GLY A 32 16.25 1.68 7.01
C GLY A 32 15.61 3.06 6.86
N TRP A 33 16.42 4.11 6.68
CA TRP A 33 15.95 5.47 6.61
C TRP A 33 15.29 5.72 5.24
N THR A 34 14.00 5.39 5.16
CA THR A 34 13.13 5.72 4.03
C THR A 34 12.69 7.19 4.15
N THR A 35 12.71 7.90 3.03
CA THR A 35 12.22 9.28 2.96
C THR A 35 10.70 9.29 3.16
N SER A 36 10.17 10.26 3.90
CA SER A 36 8.73 10.31 4.26
C SER A 36 7.78 10.17 3.06
N GLY A 37 8.16 10.69 1.89
CA GLY A 37 7.35 10.59 0.66
C GLY A 37 7.28 9.17 0.08
N THR A 38 8.29 8.32 0.29
CA THR A 38 8.27 6.91 -0.11
C THR A 38 7.42 6.09 0.87
N THR A 39 7.52 6.40 2.17
CA THR A 39 6.70 5.77 3.21
C THR A 39 5.21 6.05 3.02
N GLN A 40 4.82 7.26 2.61
CA GLN A 40 3.41 7.60 2.36
C GLN A 40 2.80 6.79 1.21
N LYS A 41 3.47 6.71 0.06
CA LYS A 41 2.96 5.94 -1.09
C LYS A 41 2.81 4.45 -0.78
N MET A 42 3.82 3.85 -0.13
CA MET A 42 3.72 2.45 0.29
C MET A 42 2.60 2.23 1.31
N SER A 43 2.34 3.20 2.18
CA SER A 43 1.26 3.11 3.18
C SER A 43 -0.12 3.16 2.52
N GLU A 44 -0.33 4.01 1.52
CA GLU A 44 -1.61 4.08 0.79
C GLU A 44 -1.92 2.78 0.06
N GLU A 45 -0.94 2.21 -0.65
CA GLU A 45 -1.08 0.94 -1.37
C GLU A 45 -1.29 -0.25 -0.41
N ALA A 46 -0.52 -0.31 0.68
CA ALA A 46 -0.66 -1.36 1.70
C ALA A 46 -2.01 -1.28 2.43
N VAL A 47 -2.50 -0.06 2.69
CA VAL A 47 -3.80 0.17 3.31
C VAL A 47 -4.92 -0.26 2.37
N MET A 48 -4.84 0.04 1.07
CA MET A 48 -5.83 -0.40 0.09
C MET A 48 -5.87 -1.93 -0.03
N THR A 49 -4.69 -2.56 -0.10
CA THR A 49 -4.59 -4.03 -0.16
C THR A 49 -5.17 -4.67 1.10
N SER A 50 -4.90 -4.09 2.28
CA SER A 50 -5.45 -4.56 3.55
C SER A 50 -6.98 -4.38 3.63
N ARG A 51 -7.51 -3.25 3.13
CA ARG A 51 -8.97 -3.01 3.03
C ARG A 51 -9.64 -4.05 2.15
N VAL A 52 -9.04 -4.39 1.02
CA VAL A 52 -9.53 -5.44 0.11
C VAL A 52 -9.52 -6.80 0.79
N ALA A 53 -8.42 -7.17 1.47
CA ALA A 53 -8.32 -8.43 2.20
C ALA A 53 -9.39 -8.53 3.31
N ILE A 54 -9.64 -7.43 4.04
CA ILE A 54 -10.71 -7.36 5.04
C ILE A 54 -12.08 -7.50 4.38
N CYS A 55 -12.33 -6.81 3.28
CA CYS A 55 -13.59 -6.92 2.53
C CYS A 55 -13.87 -8.37 2.12
N VAL A 56 -12.87 -9.06 1.55
CA VAL A 56 -12.97 -10.48 1.19
C VAL A 56 -13.21 -11.35 2.43
N ALA A 57 -12.48 -11.12 3.52
CA ALA A 57 -12.66 -11.87 4.77
C ALA A 57 -14.07 -11.70 5.35
N GLN A 58 -14.60 -10.47 5.37
CA GLN A 58 -15.96 -10.17 5.81
C GLN A 58 -16.99 -10.82 4.88
N PHE A 59 -16.76 -10.77 3.56
CA PHE A 59 -17.61 -11.42 2.58
C PHE A 59 -17.68 -12.94 2.82
N MET A 60 -16.56 -13.57 3.18
CA MET A 60 -16.47 -15.02 3.38
C MET A 60 -16.97 -15.51 4.75
N SER A 61 -17.01 -14.62 5.75
CA SER A 61 -17.41 -14.96 7.12
C SER A 61 -18.93 -15.00 7.33
N GLY A 62 -19.73 -14.58 6.34
CA GLY A 62 -21.19 -14.56 6.44
C GLY A 62 -21.86 -15.96 6.36
N PRO A 63 -23.02 -16.17 7.02
CA PRO A 63 -23.71 -17.46 7.09
C PRO A 63 -24.20 -17.98 5.73
N ASN A 64 -24.45 -17.10 4.75
CA ASN A 64 -24.91 -17.45 3.40
C ASN A 64 -23.82 -17.34 2.32
N ARG A 65 -22.55 -17.59 2.67
CA ARG A 65 -21.39 -17.53 1.76
C ARG A 65 -21.65 -18.16 0.37
N PRO A 66 -22.06 -19.43 0.23
CA PRO A 66 -22.17 -20.05 -1.09
C PRO A 66 -23.27 -19.45 -1.98
N VAL A 67 -24.35 -18.95 -1.38
CA VAL A 67 -25.45 -18.30 -2.11
C VAL A 67 -25.00 -16.94 -2.63
N ARG A 68 -24.34 -16.15 -1.77
CA ARG A 68 -23.82 -14.82 -2.12
C ARG A 68 -22.71 -14.86 -3.17
N ILE A 69 -21.85 -15.87 -3.13
CA ILE A 69 -20.83 -16.08 -4.17
C ILE A 69 -21.51 -16.33 -5.52
N LYS A 70 -22.52 -17.21 -5.57
CA LYS A 70 -23.26 -17.47 -6.82
C LYS A 70 -23.96 -16.23 -7.36
N GLU A 71 -24.58 -15.44 -6.49
CA GLU A 71 -25.20 -14.16 -6.89
C GLU A 71 -24.15 -13.19 -7.43
N PHE A 72 -23.00 -13.08 -6.76
CA PHE A 72 -21.88 -12.23 -7.18
C PHE A 72 -21.30 -12.66 -8.54
N GLU A 73 -21.08 -13.95 -8.76
CA GLU A 73 -20.58 -14.48 -10.04
C GLU A 73 -21.56 -14.24 -11.19
N GLY A 74 -22.86 -14.34 -10.91
CA GLY A 74 -23.93 -14.11 -11.88
C GLY A 74 -24.16 -12.64 -12.27
N MET A 75 -23.55 -11.69 -11.56
CA MET A 75 -23.64 -10.25 -11.84
C MET A 75 -22.53 -9.77 -12.79
N GLU A 76 -22.83 -8.73 -13.57
CA GLU A 76 -21.82 -8.04 -14.39
C GLU A 76 -20.82 -7.26 -13.50
N SER A 77 -19.62 -7.00 -14.03
CA SER A 77 -18.52 -6.35 -13.31
C SER A 77 -18.90 -5.01 -12.68
N TYR A 78 -19.76 -4.23 -13.34
CA TYR A 78 -20.25 -2.94 -12.81
C TYR A 78 -21.23 -3.12 -11.65
N GLN A 79 -22.06 -4.17 -11.70
CA GLN A 79 -23.03 -4.49 -10.63
C GLN A 79 -22.35 -5.13 -9.42
N ARG A 80 -21.23 -5.82 -9.63
CA ARG A 80 -20.44 -6.44 -8.56
C ARG A 80 -19.92 -5.43 -7.54
N ALA A 81 -19.41 -4.29 -8.01
CA ALA A 81 -18.99 -3.20 -7.12
C ALA A 81 -20.19 -2.64 -6.34
N GLU A 82 -21.29 -2.34 -7.02
CA GLU A 82 -22.53 -1.82 -6.39
C GLU A 82 -23.14 -2.82 -5.39
N PHE A 83 -23.04 -4.13 -5.66
CA PHE A 83 -23.47 -5.18 -4.74
C PHE A 83 -22.62 -5.21 -3.48
N ILE A 84 -21.30 -5.03 -3.62
CA ILE A 84 -20.39 -4.96 -2.46
C ILE A 84 -20.69 -3.71 -1.62
N GLU A 85 -20.91 -2.56 -2.25
CA GLU A 85 -21.29 -1.31 -1.57
C GLU A 85 -22.63 -1.44 -0.84
N LYS A 86 -23.65 -2.04 -1.49
CA LYS A 86 -24.97 -2.27 -0.88
C LYS A 86 -24.91 -3.20 0.32
N GLY A 87 -24.04 -4.21 0.28
CA GLY A 87 -23.82 -5.10 1.40
C GLY A 87 -22.87 -4.56 2.47
N GLY A 88 -22.19 -3.44 2.20
CA GLY A 88 -21.31 -2.77 3.14
C GLY A 88 -20.01 -3.52 3.46
N TRP A 89 -19.61 -4.48 2.63
CA TRP A 89 -18.36 -5.25 2.87
C TRP A 89 -17.10 -4.45 2.50
N ASP A 90 -17.25 -3.41 1.70
CA ASP A 90 -16.23 -2.41 1.38
C ASP A 90 -15.96 -1.42 2.52
N LYS A 91 -16.86 -1.34 3.51
CA LYS A 91 -16.65 -0.52 4.71
C LYS A 91 -15.73 -1.22 5.69
N MET A 92 -14.76 -0.48 6.21
CA MET A 92 -13.93 -0.97 7.31
C MET A 92 -14.76 -1.03 8.60
N PRO A 93 -14.47 -1.99 9.50
CA PRO A 93 -15.15 -2.06 10.80
C PRO A 93 -14.89 -0.76 11.58
N GLY A 94 -15.95 0.00 11.85
CA GLY A 94 -15.88 1.30 12.54
C GLY A 94 -15.92 2.52 11.62
N ASP A 95 -15.86 2.36 10.30
CA ASP A 95 -16.00 3.45 9.34
C ASP A 95 -17.45 3.59 8.85
N GLU A 96 -17.95 4.84 8.76
CA GLU A 96 -19.30 5.11 8.24
C GLU A 96 -19.41 4.94 6.72
N LYS A 97 -18.30 5.16 6.00
CA LYS A 97 -18.20 5.15 4.54
C LYS A 97 -16.99 4.35 4.07
N ALA A 98 -17.14 3.67 2.93
CA ALA A 98 -16.04 2.98 2.29
C ALA A 98 -15.06 3.97 1.64
N ALA A 99 -13.79 3.57 1.54
CA ALA A 99 -12.82 4.34 0.78
C ALA A 99 -13.05 4.15 -0.73
N TRP A 100 -12.76 5.20 -1.49
CA TRP A 100 -12.94 5.22 -2.92
C TRP A 100 -12.15 4.09 -3.60
N GLY A 101 -12.82 3.33 -4.46
CA GLY A 101 -12.22 2.22 -5.20
C GLY A 101 -12.09 0.89 -4.42
N VAL A 102 -12.40 0.85 -3.11
CA VAL A 102 -12.32 -0.40 -2.32
C VAL A 102 -13.35 -1.42 -2.79
N ALA A 103 -14.58 -1.01 -3.13
CA ALA A 103 -15.61 -1.92 -3.62
C ALA A 103 -15.21 -2.60 -4.94
N ASN A 104 -14.62 -1.83 -5.88
CA ASN A 104 -14.15 -2.37 -7.15
C ASN A 104 -12.93 -3.29 -6.96
N ALA A 105 -11.94 -2.85 -6.17
CA ALA A 105 -10.78 -3.67 -5.86
C ALA A 105 -11.15 -4.95 -5.09
N CYS A 106 -12.16 -4.88 -4.22
CA CYS A 106 -12.71 -6.05 -3.54
C CYS A 106 -13.43 -6.99 -4.51
N ALA A 107 -14.20 -6.47 -5.47
CA ALA A 107 -14.83 -7.29 -6.50
C ALA A 107 -13.78 -8.07 -7.32
N LEU A 108 -12.69 -7.40 -7.70
CA LEU A 108 -11.58 -8.03 -8.42
C LEU A 108 -10.87 -9.09 -7.58
N GLY A 109 -10.50 -8.77 -6.33
CA GLY A 109 -9.84 -9.71 -5.43
C GLY A 109 -10.73 -10.91 -5.08
N LEU A 110 -12.04 -10.72 -5.01
CA LEU A 110 -13.00 -11.80 -4.79
C LEU A 110 -13.11 -12.71 -6.03
N ASP A 111 -13.16 -12.13 -7.24
CA ASP A 111 -13.15 -12.89 -8.50
C ASP A 111 -11.88 -13.74 -8.63
N GLU A 112 -10.71 -13.19 -8.32
CA GLU A 112 -9.45 -13.93 -8.27
C GLU A 112 -9.48 -15.03 -7.21
N ARG A 113 -10.00 -14.75 -6.01
CA ARG A 113 -10.05 -15.72 -4.92
C ARG A 113 -11.00 -16.88 -5.18
N ILE A 114 -12.10 -16.64 -5.90
CA ILE A 114 -13.08 -17.65 -6.31
C ILE A 114 -12.54 -18.48 -7.48
N LYS A 115 -12.01 -17.85 -8.53
CA LYS A 115 -11.47 -18.55 -9.71
C LYS A 115 -10.15 -19.29 -9.43
N GLY A 116 -9.32 -18.75 -8.55
CA GLY A 116 -8.03 -19.32 -8.14
C GLY A 116 -8.12 -20.31 -6.98
N GLY A 117 -9.32 -20.65 -6.51
CA GLY A 117 -9.54 -21.62 -5.44
C GLY A 117 -9.33 -23.08 -5.88
N VAL A 118 -8.08 -23.46 -6.11
CA VAL A 118 -7.56 -24.84 -5.99
C VAL A 118 -6.62 -24.88 -4.79
#